data_AF-A0A1F3BVY8-F1
#
_entry.id   AF-A0A1F3BVY8-F1
#
_cell.length_a   1.000
_cell.length_b   1.000
_cell.length_c   1.000
_cell.angle_alpha   90.00
_cell.angle_beta   90.00
_cell.angle_gamma   90.00
#
_symmetry.space_group_name_H-M   'P 1'
#
loop_
_entity.id
_entity.type
_entity.pdbx_description
1 polymer ?
#
loop_
_entity_poly.entity_id
_entity_poly.type
_entity_poly.pdbx_seq_one_letter_code
_entity_poly.pdbx_strand_id
1 'polypeptide(L)'
;MDKQVIFERVTQIMADLFDLEKAKLTPESRFEDLDLTSLDAIDLVVELQAMTGRKVTETRLRDIRTIGDIVTLVQGHLAQGEKV
;
A
#
# COMPACT_ATOMS: atom_id res chain seq x y z
N MET A 1 9.14 4.89 -11.76
CA MET A 1 8.20 5.63 -10.90
C MET A 1 8.92 5.96 -9.60
N ASP A 2 8.92 7.23 -9.20
CA ASP A 2 9.56 7.65 -7.95
C ASP A 2 8.77 7.21 -6.71
N LYS A 3 9.50 6.97 -5.62
CA LYS A 3 8.91 6.57 -4.33
C LYS A 3 7.86 7.57 -3.83
N GLN A 4 8.08 8.86 -4.06
CA GLN A 4 7.14 9.92 -3.70
C GLN A 4 5.81 9.80 -4.45
N VAL A 5 5.85 9.57 -5.76
CA VAL A 5 4.64 9.40 -6.58
C VAL A 5 3.84 8.17 -6.15
N ILE A 6 4.54 7.08 -5.79
CA ILE A 6 3.90 5.87 -5.25
C ILE A 6 3.26 6.17 -3.91
N PHE A 7 3.97 6.85 -3.00
CA PHE A 7 3.44 7.24 -1.70
C PHE A 7 2.19 8.10 -1.82
N GLU A 8 2.19 9.12 -2.68
CA GLU A 8 1.02 9.97 -2.91
C GLU A 8 -0.17 9.17 -3.44
N ARG A 9 0.06 8.22 -4.35
CA ARG A 9 -1.00 7.33 -4.85
C ARG A 9 -1.54 6.40 -3.78
N VAL A 10 -0.67 5.73 -3.03
CA VAL A 10 -1.05 4.80 -1.95
C VAL A 10 -1.84 5.57 -0.89
N THR A 11 -1.34 6.71 -0.42
CA THR A 11 -2.02 7.52 0.58
C THR A 11 -3.34 8.10 0.08
N GLN A 12 -3.45 8.44 -1.21
CA GLN A 12 -4.72 8.82 -1.80
C GLN A 12 -5.72 7.67 -1.81
N ILE A 13 -5.32 6.48 -2.25
CA ILE A 13 -6.18 5.29 -2.23
C ILE A 13 -6.64 4.98 -0.80
N MET A 14 -5.73 5.01 0.17
CA MET A 14 -6.08 4.80 1.58
C MET A 14 -7.03 5.87 2.11
N ALA A 15 -6.82 7.14 1.75
CA ALA A 15 -7.71 8.23 2.13
C ALA A 15 -9.12 8.05 1.55
N ASP A 16 -9.23 7.65 0.28
CA ASP A 16 -10.52 7.41 -0.38
C ASP A 16 -11.22 6.14 0.12
N LEU A 17 -10.48 5.03 0.31
CA LEU A 17 -11.06 3.75 0.75
C LEU A 17 -11.49 3.76 2.21
N PHE A 18 -10.71 4.42 3.06
CA PHE A 18 -10.89 4.37 4.51
C PHE A 18 -11.37 5.70 5.11
N ASP A 19 -11.70 6.68 4.27
CA ASP A 19 -12.11 8.04 4.68
C ASP A 19 -11.09 8.70 5.65
N LEU A 20 -9.79 8.48 5.38
CA LEU A 20 -8.69 8.96 6.21
C LEU A 20 -8.10 10.28 5.72
N GLU A 21 -7.66 11.12 6.65
CA GLU A 21 -6.94 12.35 6.30
C GLU A 21 -5.52 12.05 5.84
N LYS A 22 -5.15 12.46 4.61
CA LYS A 22 -3.78 12.33 4.08
C LYS A 22 -2.70 12.91 5.01
N ALA A 23 -3.03 13.94 5.79
CA ALA A 23 -2.13 14.55 6.76
C ALA A 23 -1.72 13.60 7.90
N LYS A 24 -2.54 12.59 8.21
CA LYS A 24 -2.26 11.54 9.22
C LYS A 24 -1.52 10.34 8.64
N LEU A 25 -1.48 10.22 7.32
CA LEU A 25 -0.83 9.12 6.62
C LEU A 25 0.65 9.43 6.46
N THR A 26 1.47 8.88 7.34
CA THR A 26 2.94 8.97 7.28
C THR A 26 3.54 7.61 6.92
N PRO A 27 4.77 7.55 6.38
CA PRO A 27 5.44 6.28 6.10
C PRO A 27 5.58 5.38 7.34
N GLU A 28 5.62 5.99 8.53
CA GLU A 28 5.78 5.31 9.82
C GLU A 28 4.43 4.93 10.46
N SER A 29 3.31 5.47 9.95
CA SER A 29 1.96 5.17 10.43
C SER A 29 1.67 3.68 10.27
N ARG A 30 1.21 3.05 11.35
CA ARG A 30 0.77 1.65 11.34
C ARG A 30 -0.71 1.56 11.02
N PHE A 31 -1.13 0.42 10.47
CA PHE A 31 -2.56 0.13 10.25
C PHE A 31 -3.35 0.22 11.56
N GLU A 32 -2.77 -0.30 12.63
CA GLU A 32 -3.37 -0.29 13.97
C GLU A 32 -3.60 1.13 14.51
N ASP A 33 -2.70 2.07 14.23
CA ASP A 33 -2.81 3.47 14.68
C ASP A 33 -3.86 4.27 13.87
N LEU A 34 -4.24 3.75 12.70
CA LEU A 34 -5.22 4.35 11.79
C LEU A 34 -6.60 3.69 11.93
N ASP A 35 -6.82 2.90 12.98
CA ASP A 35 -8.02 2.10 13.21
C ASP A 35 -8.35 1.13 12.05
N LEU A 36 -7.31 0.71 11.30
CA LEU A 36 -7.46 -0.23 10.18
C LEU A 36 -7.34 -1.68 10.65
N THR A 37 -8.26 -2.51 10.19
CA THR A 37 -8.29 -3.93 10.46
C THR A 37 -7.46 -4.71 9.44
N SER A 38 -7.22 -6.00 9.73
CA SER A 38 -6.55 -6.90 8.78
C SER A 38 -7.36 -7.12 7.49
N LEU A 39 -8.67 -6.88 7.50
CA LEU A 39 -9.52 -6.95 6.31
C LEU A 39 -9.31 -5.71 5.43
N ASP A 40 -9.18 -4.53 6.03
CA ASP A 40 -8.91 -3.28 5.30
C ASP A 40 -7.58 -3.36 4.54
N ALA A 41 -6.56 -3.99 5.14
CA ALA A 41 -5.29 -4.26 4.47
C ALA A 41 -5.45 -5.16 3.22
N ILE A 42 -6.44 -6.06 3.19
CA ILE A 42 -6.74 -6.88 2.00
C ILE A 42 -7.32 -5.99 0.90
N ASP A 43 -8.29 -5.13 1.20
CA ASP A 43 -8.92 -4.25 0.22
C ASP A 43 -7.91 -3.29 -0.42
N LEU A 44 -7.05 -2.68 0.40
CA LEU A 44 -5.96 -1.83 -0.09
C LEU A 44 -5.03 -2.60 -1.04
N VAL A 45 -4.65 -3.82 -0.66
CA VAL A 45 -3.75 -4.62 -1.49
C VAL A 45 -4.42 -5.05 -2.79
N VAL A 46 -5.71 -5.38 -2.78
CA VAL A 46 -6.47 -5.67 -4.01
C VAL A 46 -6.41 -4.48 -4.96
N GLU A 47 -6.63 -3.27 -4.47
CA GLU A 47 -6.55 -2.05 -5.30
C GLU A 47 -5.12 -1.80 -5.82
N LEU A 48 -4.11 -2.02 -4.99
CA LEU A 48 -2.71 -1.91 -5.41
C LEU A 48 -2.31 -2.99 -6.43
N GLN A 49 -2.85 -4.20 -6.31
CA GLN A 49 -2.66 -5.26 -7.31
C GLN A 49 -3.30 -4.86 -8.63
N ALA A 50 -4.50 -4.26 -8.61
CA ALA A 50 -5.15 -3.75 -9.81
C ALA A 50 -4.34 -2.61 -10.46
N MET A 51 -3.83 -1.68 -9.66
CA MET A 51 -3.00 -0.56 -10.13
C MET A 51 -1.65 -1.02 -10.70
N THR A 52 -1.00 -1.99 -10.06
CA THR A 52 0.33 -2.47 -10.47
C THR A 52 0.29 -3.64 -11.45
N GLY A 53 -0.85 -4.32 -11.58
CA GLY A 53 -1.00 -5.57 -12.34
C GLY A 53 -0.24 -6.76 -11.74
N ARG A 54 0.28 -6.65 -10.51
CA ARG A 54 1.17 -7.64 -9.88
C ARG A 54 0.50 -8.25 -8.66
N LYS A 55 0.43 -9.57 -8.58
CA LYS A 55 -0.10 -10.28 -7.41
C LYS A 55 0.77 -10.07 -6.18
N VAL A 56 0.15 -9.77 -5.05
CA VAL A 56 0.80 -9.75 -3.73
C VAL A 56 0.51 -11.08 -3.05
N THR A 57 1.55 -11.74 -2.53
CA THR A 57 1.41 -13.02 -1.83
C THR A 57 0.96 -12.83 -0.38
N GLU A 58 0.30 -13.85 0.19
CA GLU A 58 -0.15 -13.84 1.58
C GLU A 58 0.98 -13.63 2.60
N THR A 59 2.17 -14.16 2.31
CA THR A 59 3.36 -13.92 3.14
C THR A 59 3.65 -12.43 3.21
N ARG A 60 3.61 -11.76 2.06
CA ARG A 60 3.91 -10.34 1.96
C ARG A 60 2.82 -9.48 2.59
N LEU A 61 1.56 -9.89 2.47
CA LEU A 61 0.45 -9.31 3.24
C LEU A 61 0.72 -9.36 4.74
N ARG A 62 1.22 -10.50 5.23
CA ARG A 62 1.52 -10.70 6.65
C ARG A 62 2.68 -9.87 7.16
N ASP A 63 3.60 -9.47 6.28
CA ASP A 63 4.75 -8.60 6.58
C ASP A 63 4.38 -7.11 6.59
N ILE A 64 3.28 -6.71 5.94
CA ILE A 64 2.85 -5.31 5.92
C ILE A 64 2.40 -4.90 7.32
N ARG A 65 3.06 -3.87 7.87
CA ARG A 65 2.73 -3.28 9.18
C ARG A 65 2.57 -1.76 9.10
N THR A 66 3.22 -1.13 8.13
CA THR A 66 3.24 0.33 7.94
C THR A 66 2.90 0.71 6.51
N ILE A 67 2.54 1.98 6.31
CA ILE A 67 2.38 2.54 4.95
C ILE A 67 3.69 2.45 4.16
N GLY A 68 4.84 2.62 4.82
CA GLY A 68 6.16 2.48 4.21
C GLY A 68 6.41 1.09 3.60
N ASP A 69 5.92 0.03 4.24
CA ASP A 69 6.04 -1.35 3.73
C ASP A 69 5.29 -1.52 2.41
N ILE A 70 4.08 -0.96 2.32
CA ILE A 70 3.26 -0.98 1.10
C ILE A 70 3.93 -0.21 -0.03
N VAL A 71 4.45 0.98 0.28
CA VAL A 71 5.10 1.82 -0.73
C VAL A 71 6.34 1.12 -1.28
N THR A 72 7.11 0.48 -0.40
CA THR A 72 8.28 -0.32 -0.77
C THR A 72 7.88 -1.54 -1.60
N LEU A 73 6.78 -2.21 -1.26
CA LEU A 73 6.22 -3.32 -2.03
C LEU A 73 5.86 -2.89 -3.45
N VAL A 74 5.06 -1.83 -3.58
CA VAL A 74 4.62 -1.29 -4.87
C VAL A 74 5.82 -0.81 -5.69
N GLN A 75 6.78 -0.15 -5.04
CA GLN A 75 8.03 0.25 -5.67
C GLN A 75 8.81 -0.95 -6.21
N GLY A 76 8.91 -2.04 -5.43
CA GLY A 76 9.52 -3.28 -5.89
C GLY A 76 8.80 -3.86 -7.10
N HIS A 77 7.47 -3.90 -7.08
CA HIS A 77 6.64 -4.42 -8.18
C HIS A 77 6.76 -3.61 -9.47
N LEU A 78 6.83 -2.28 -9.36
CA LEU A 78 6.99 -1.36 -10.49
C LEU A 78 8.43 -1.31 -11.01
N ALA A 79 9.43 -1.49 -10.13
CA ALA A 79 10.84 -1.57 -10.51
C ALA A 79 11.19 -2.91 -11.16
N GLN A 80 10.53 -3.99 -10.74
CA GLN A 80 10.58 -5.29 -11.40
C GLN A 80 9.66 -5.27 -12.64
N GLY A 81 9.94 -4.40 -13.59
CA GLY A 81 9.34 -4.44 -14.92
C GLY A 81 10.11 -5.39 -15.84
N GLU A 82 10.01 -6.71 -15.65
CA GLU A 82 10.14 -7.73 -16.71
C GLU A 82 9.77 -9.12 -16.15
N LYS A 83 9.38 -10.04 -17.03
CA LYS A 83 8.94 -11.43 -16.80
C LYS A 83 7.54 -11.61 -16.21
N VAL A 84 6.55 -11.62 -17.10
CA VAL A 84 5.88 -12.88 -17.47
C VAL A 84 5.85 -12.97 -18.99
#